data_AF-A0A814UPY0-F1
#
_entry.id   AF-A0A814UPY0-F1
#
_cell.length_a   1.000
_cell.length_b   1.000
_cell.length_c   1.000
_cell.angle_alpha   90.00
_cell.angle_beta   90.00
_cell.angle_gamma   90.00
#
_symmetry.space_group_name_H-M   'P 1'
#
loop_
_entity.id
_entity.type
_entity.pdbx_description
1 polymer ?
#
loop_
_entity_poly.entity_id
_entity_poly.type
_entity_poly.pdbx_seq_one_letter_code
_entity_poly.pdbx_strand_id
1 'polypeptide(L)'
;MPTGWFGLWYQRGMNSLLEIADDRIETKGLCVDVLSSHQYYLFLDRLNRCTRCLVFIQRHMNLLQYRESECNDPDDLVNITLCPNLIAPDAALYTLHRKNSTPQLCPIQPPFQLLSLIKDGSVCHQSISSSYLNECANPYKLQLHLSPCSVYQSILG
;
A
#
# COMPACT_ATOMS: atom_id res chain seq x y z
N MET A 1 6.63 -7.77 -17.13
CA MET A 1 5.68 -6.94 -16.33
C MET A 1 5.85 -5.46 -16.70
N PRO A 2 4.99 -4.52 -16.25
CA PRO A 2 5.21 -3.09 -16.48
C PRO A 2 6.57 -2.62 -15.94
N THR A 3 7.37 -2.00 -16.79
CA THR A 3 8.74 -1.55 -16.45
C THR A 3 8.78 -0.53 -15.31
N GLY A 4 7.70 0.25 -15.14
CA GLY A 4 7.56 1.18 -14.02
C GLY A 4 7.52 0.52 -12.65
N TRP A 5 7.29 -0.79 -12.57
CA TRP A 5 7.30 -1.54 -11.31
C TRP A 5 8.69 -1.99 -10.89
N PHE A 6 9.68 -1.93 -11.79
CA PHE A 6 11.00 -2.46 -11.51
C PHE A 6 11.71 -1.68 -10.39
N GLY A 7 12.43 -2.43 -9.55
CA GLY A 7 13.22 -1.91 -8.45
C GLY A 7 12.88 -2.54 -7.10
N LEU A 8 13.27 -1.85 -6.03
CA LEU A 8 13.15 -2.32 -4.65
C LEU A 8 11.92 -1.73 -3.96
N TRP A 9 11.21 -2.58 -3.23
CA TRP A 9 9.95 -2.26 -2.56
C TRP A 9 9.95 -2.70 -1.10
N TYR A 10 9.32 -1.91 -0.23
CA TYR A 10 8.98 -2.30 1.12
C TYR A 10 7.60 -2.92 1.15
N GLN A 11 7.49 -4.12 1.71
CA GLN A 11 6.19 -4.74 1.99
C GLN A 11 5.90 -4.69 3.48
N ARG A 12 4.70 -4.24 3.85
CA ARG A 12 4.28 -4.25 5.25
C ARG A 12 4.32 -5.69 5.79
N GLY A 13 5.00 -5.88 6.93
CA GLY A 13 5.15 -7.19 7.58
C GLY A 13 6.36 -8.01 7.12
N MET A 14 7.15 -7.51 6.16
CA MET A 14 8.44 -8.10 5.79
C MET A 14 9.60 -7.30 6.37
N ASN A 15 10.64 -8.00 6.82
CA ASN A 15 11.84 -7.38 7.38
C ASN A 15 12.88 -7.02 6.31
N SER A 16 12.73 -7.51 5.08
CA SER A 16 13.62 -7.25 3.96
C SER A 16 12.89 -6.50 2.83
N LEU A 17 13.70 -5.88 1.97
CA LEU A 17 13.22 -5.33 0.72
C LEU A 17 12.85 -6.46 -0.25
N LEU A 18 11.81 -6.24 -1.03
CA LEU A 18 11.38 -7.09 -2.12
C LEU A 18 11.89 -6.51 -3.45
N GLU A 19 12.60 -7.30 -4.23
CA GLU A 19 12.95 -6.91 -5.61
C GLU A 19 11.87 -7.34 -6.61
N ILE A 20 11.46 -6.40 -7.46
CA ILE A 20 10.69 -6.65 -8.68
C ILE A 20 11.59 -6.38 -9.88
N ALA A 21 11.79 -7.40 -10.70
CA ALA A 21 12.54 -7.36 -11.96
C ALA A 21 11.60 -7.63 -13.15
N ASP A 22 12.15 -7.86 -14.34
CA ASP A 22 11.39 -7.96 -15.60
C ASP A 22 10.20 -8.93 -15.56
N ASP A 23 10.52 -10.19 -15.32
CA ASP A 23 9.60 -11.32 -15.22
C ASP A 23 9.68 -11.98 -13.83
N ARG A 24 10.31 -11.34 -12.84
CA ARG A 24 10.55 -11.97 -11.53
C ARG A 24 10.18 -11.07 -10.37
N ILE A 25 9.52 -11.65 -9.37
CA ILE A 25 9.37 -11.06 -8.05
C ILE A 25 10.04 -12.00 -7.06
N GLU A 26 10.98 -11.51 -6.26
CA GLU A 26 11.86 -12.33 -5.42
C GLU A 26 11.11 -13.36 -4.57
N THR A 27 9.96 -13.00 -3.98
CA THR A 27 9.14 -13.89 -3.14
C THR A 27 8.05 -14.68 -3.88
N LYS A 28 7.88 -14.46 -5.18
CA LYS A 28 6.82 -15.10 -6.00
C LYS A 28 7.36 -15.93 -7.15
N GLY A 29 8.65 -15.79 -7.47
CA GLY A 29 9.27 -16.49 -8.59
C GLY A 29 9.03 -15.78 -9.92
N LEU A 30 8.88 -16.57 -10.98
CA LEU A 30 8.83 -16.11 -12.37
C LEU A 30 7.39 -15.89 -12.84
N CYS A 31 7.12 -14.78 -13.51
CA CYS A 31 5.90 -14.48 -14.22
C CYS A 31 5.91 -15.26 -15.53
N VAL A 32 5.10 -16.31 -15.62
CA VAL A 32 5.08 -17.23 -16.77
C VAL A 32 3.98 -16.89 -17.77
N ASP A 33 2.95 -16.15 -17.36
CA ASP A 33 1.84 -15.76 -18.23
C ASP A 33 1.15 -14.48 -17.72
N VAL A 34 0.49 -13.76 -18.63
CA VAL A 34 -0.23 -12.50 -18.36
C VAL A 34 -1.54 -12.49 -19.14
N LEU A 35 -2.66 -12.21 -18.46
CA LEU A 35 -3.95 -12.16 -19.14
C LEU A 35 -3.96 -10.94 -20.09
N SER A 36 -4.63 -11.04 -21.24
CA SER A 36 -4.63 -9.97 -22.26
C SER A 36 -5.11 -8.60 -21.73
N SER A 37 -5.90 -8.56 -20.67
CA SER A 37 -6.30 -7.32 -19.98
C SER A 37 -5.17 -6.67 -19.16
N HIS A 38 -4.01 -7.32 -19.03
CA HIS A 38 -2.84 -6.90 -18.25
C HIS A 38 -3.12 -6.67 -16.75
N GLN A 39 -4.18 -7.28 -16.24
CA GLN A 39 -4.58 -7.17 -14.83
C GLN A 39 -4.13 -8.37 -13.99
N TYR A 40 -4.13 -9.56 -14.58
CA TYR A 40 -3.80 -10.82 -13.92
C TYR A 40 -2.48 -11.38 -14.46
N TYR A 41 -1.71 -11.97 -13.56
CA TYR A 41 -0.36 -12.48 -13.81
C TYR A 41 -0.24 -13.85 -13.16
N LEU A 42 0.34 -14.81 -13.87
CA LEU A 42 0.59 -16.15 -13.36
C LEU A 42 2.06 -16.26 -12.96
N PHE A 43 2.30 -16.56 -11.69
CA PHE A 43 3.64 -16.72 -11.14
C PHE A 43 3.94 -18.17 -10.79
N LEU A 44 5.14 -18.61 -11.14
CA LEU A 44 5.71 -19.90 -10.81
C LEU A 44 6.91 -19.72 -9.89
N ASP A 45 6.73 -20.17 -8.65
CA ASP A 45 7.80 -20.34 -7.68
C ASP A 45 8.32 -21.77 -7.74
N ARG A 46 9.44 -21.95 -8.45
CA ARG A 46 10.07 -23.27 -8.63
C ARG A 46 10.66 -23.83 -7.33
N LEU A 47 11.07 -22.97 -6.39
CA LEU A 47 11.69 -23.40 -5.14
C LEU A 47 10.65 -24.03 -4.22
N ASN A 48 9.48 -23.38 -4.13
CA ASN A 48 8.38 -23.86 -3.30
C ASN A 48 7.39 -24.75 -4.05
N ARG A 49 7.68 -25.12 -5.31
CA ARG A 49 6.76 -25.83 -6.23
C ARG A 49 5.34 -25.26 -6.13
N CYS A 50 5.20 -23.99 -6.47
CA CYS A 50 3.95 -23.28 -6.26
C CYS A 50 3.61 -22.39 -7.45
N THR A 51 2.35 -22.47 -7.89
CA THR A 51 1.79 -21.57 -8.89
C THR A 51 0.71 -20.69 -8.25
N ARG A 52 0.81 -19.37 -8.46
CA ARG A 52 -0.14 -18.39 -7.92
C ARG A 52 -0.58 -17.38 -8.97
N CYS A 53 -1.86 -17.04 -8.94
CA CYS A 53 -2.41 -15.93 -9.69
C CYS A 53 -2.31 -14.65 -8.86
N LEU A 54 -1.75 -13.59 -9.45
CA LEU A 54 -1.67 -12.27 -8.84
C LEU A 54 -2.47 -11.26 -9.66
N VAL A 55 -3.21 -10.40 -8.97
CA VAL A 55 -3.83 -9.21 -9.56
C VAL A 55 -3.22 -7.97 -8.95
N PHE A 56 -2.63 -7.12 -9.80
CA PHE A 56 -1.98 -5.88 -9.37
C PHE A 56 -2.89 -4.68 -9.53
N ILE A 57 -2.81 -3.77 -8.56
CA ILE A 57 -3.54 -2.52 -8.50
C ILE A 57 -2.51 -1.41 -8.28
N GLN A 58 -2.19 -0.68 -9.34
CA GLN A 58 -1.31 0.48 -9.25
C GLN A 58 -2.13 1.70 -8.81
N ARG A 59 -2.04 2.04 -7.52
CA ARG A 59 -2.72 3.23 -6.97
C ARG A 59 -1.93 4.50 -7.21
N HIS A 60 -0.61 4.40 -7.20
CA HIS A 60 0.31 5.51 -7.39
C HIS A 60 1.67 4.98 -7.86
N MET A 61 2.53 5.78 -8.49
CA MET A 61 3.84 5.31 -8.97
C MET A 61 4.79 4.81 -7.85
N ASN A 62 4.53 5.24 -6.61
CA ASN A 62 5.26 4.78 -5.41
C ASN A 62 4.47 3.78 -4.56
N LEU A 63 3.26 3.39 -4.99
CA LEU A 63 2.34 2.53 -4.24
C LEU A 63 1.71 1.49 -5.16
N LEU A 64 2.19 0.25 -5.03
CA LEU A 64 1.65 -0.90 -5.73
C LEU A 64 0.95 -1.79 -4.71
N GLN A 65 -0.23 -2.28 -5.06
CA GLN A 65 -0.95 -3.24 -4.24
C GLN A 65 -1.23 -4.48 -5.07
N TYR A 66 -1.37 -5.63 -4.40
CA TYR A 66 -1.79 -6.84 -5.08
C TYR A 66 -2.56 -7.77 -4.16
N ARG A 67 -3.37 -8.63 -4.77
CA ARG A 67 -3.93 -9.83 -4.14
C ARG A 67 -3.37 -11.05 -4.85
N GLU A 68 -3.34 -12.17 -4.16
CA GLU A 68 -2.92 -13.44 -4.73
C GLU A 68 -3.91 -14.56 -4.41
N SER A 69 -3.92 -15.58 -5.25
CA SER A 69 -4.59 -16.85 -4.95
C SER A 69 -3.80 -17.64 -3.91
N GLU A 70 -4.43 -18.70 -3.40
CA GLU A 70 -3.70 -19.75 -2.70
C GLU A 70 -2.62 -20.39 -3.60
N CYS A 71 -1.71 -21.10 -2.95
CA CYS A 71 -0.69 -21.89 -3.63
C CYS A 71 -1.31 -23.12 -4.30
N ASN A 72 -1.20 -23.22 -5.63
CA ASN A 72 -1.62 -24.40 -6.39
C ASN A 72 -0.41 -25.22 -6.80
N ASP A 73 -0.60 -26.52 -7.04
CA ASP A 73 0.49 -27.37 -7.56
C ASP A 73 0.83 -26.91 -8.98
N PRO A 74 2.11 -26.73 -9.34
CA PRO A 74 2.52 -26.44 -10.71
C PRO A 74 2.06 -27.47 -11.74
N ASP A 75 1.82 -28.71 -11.30
CA ASP A 75 1.31 -29.78 -12.16
C ASP A 75 -0.21 -29.69 -12.39
N ASP A 76 -0.93 -28.86 -11.62
CA ASP A 76 -2.32 -28.53 -11.89
C ASP A 76 -2.44 -27.73 -13.19
N LEU A 77 -3.54 -27.92 -13.94
CA LEU A 77 -3.85 -27.19 -15.17
C LEU A 77 -4.28 -25.72 -14.91
N VAL A 78 -3.58 -25.04 -14.01
CA VAL A 78 -3.79 -23.62 -13.72
C VAL A 78 -3.26 -22.81 -14.90
N ASN A 79 -4.17 -22.35 -15.75
CA ASN A 79 -3.85 -21.38 -16.79
C ASN A 79 -4.28 -19.96 -16.38
N ILE A 80 -3.75 -18.97 -17.09
CA ILE A 80 -3.99 -17.54 -16.84
C ILE A 80 -5.48 -17.12 -16.89
N THR A 81 -6.30 -17.80 -17.70
CA THR A 81 -7.75 -17.51 -17.84
C THR A 81 -8.56 -17.88 -16.61
N LEU A 82 -8.03 -18.74 -15.72
CA LEU A 82 -8.67 -19.13 -14.46
C LEU A 82 -8.39 -18.13 -13.33
N CYS A 83 -7.36 -17.29 -13.45
CA CYS A 83 -6.94 -16.38 -12.40
C CYS A 83 -8.05 -15.47 -11.82
N PRO A 84 -8.99 -14.92 -12.62
CA PRO A 84 -10.10 -14.13 -12.06
C PRO A 84 -10.97 -14.88 -11.04
N ASN A 85 -11.05 -16.21 -11.15
CA ASN A 85 -11.87 -17.06 -10.27
C ASN A 85 -11.06 -17.69 -9.12
N LEU A 86 -9.73 -17.77 -9.24
CA LEU A 86 -8.85 -18.38 -8.23
C LEU A 86 -8.48 -17.43 -7.09
N ILE A 87 -8.57 -16.13 -7.31
CA ILE A 87 -8.29 -15.13 -6.27
C ILE A 87 -9.58 -14.92 -5.47
N ALA A 88 -9.56 -15.29 -4.19
CA ALA A 88 -10.72 -15.14 -3.32
C ALA A 88 -11.14 -13.67 -3.19
N PRO A 89 -12.45 -13.35 -3.11
CA PRO A 89 -12.94 -11.97 -2.99
C PRO A 89 -12.39 -11.23 -1.76
N ASP A 90 -12.15 -11.97 -0.68
CA ASP A 90 -11.61 -11.51 0.60
C ASP A 90 -10.10 -11.73 0.75
N ALA A 91 -9.41 -12.14 -0.32
CA ALA A 91 -7.96 -12.33 -0.32
C ALA A 91 -7.24 -11.07 0.18
N ALA A 92 -6.21 -11.31 1.01
CA ALA A 92 -5.43 -10.26 1.65
C ALA A 92 -4.86 -9.27 0.62
N LEU A 93 -4.97 -7.97 0.93
CA LEU A 93 -4.41 -6.92 0.11
C LEU A 93 -3.00 -6.57 0.59
N TYR A 94 -2.00 -7.01 -0.15
CA TYR A 94 -0.61 -6.67 0.09
C TYR A 94 -0.31 -5.28 -0.47
N THR A 95 0.50 -4.52 0.26
CA THR A 95 0.86 -3.14 -0.11
C THR A 95 2.38 -3.00 -0.14
N LEU A 96 2.87 -2.53 -1.29
CA LEU A 96 4.27 -2.31 -1.60
C LEU A 96 4.53 -0.80 -1.73
N HIS A 97 5.53 -0.31 -0.99
CA HIS A 97 6.01 1.07 -1.06
C HIS A 97 7.37 1.11 -1.73
N ARG A 98 7.52 1.93 -2.76
CA ARG A 98 8.78 2.01 -3.50
C ARG A 98 9.90 2.54 -2.61
N LYS A 99 11.04 1.84 -2.55
CA LYS A 99 12.20 2.28 -1.74
C LYS A 99 12.74 3.63 -2.23
N ASN A 100 13.04 3.71 -3.52
CA ASN A 100 13.49 4.92 -4.19
C ASN A 100 12.27 5.62 -4.80
N SER A 101 11.39 6.09 -3.92
CA SER A 101 10.18 6.79 -4.33
C SER A 101 10.51 8.08 -5.06
N THR A 102 9.74 8.39 -6.10
CA THR A 102 9.82 9.69 -6.76
C THR A 102 8.99 10.69 -5.96
N PRO A 103 9.57 11.81 -5.46
CA PRO A 103 8.82 12.80 -4.71
C PRO A 103 7.60 13.28 -5.49
N GLN A 104 6.45 13.37 -4.81
CA GLN A 104 5.19 13.83 -5.42
C GLN A 104 4.76 15.15 -4.82
N LEU A 105 4.29 16.04 -5.69
CA LEU A 105 3.79 17.33 -5.25
C LEU A 105 2.72 17.13 -4.18
N CYS A 106 2.83 17.94 -3.15
CA CYS A 106 1.92 17.96 -2.01
C CYS A 106 0.49 18.17 -2.53
N PRO A 107 -0.44 17.20 -2.37
CA PRO A 107 -1.77 17.31 -2.97
C PRO A 107 -2.70 18.26 -2.20
N ILE A 108 -2.23 18.81 -1.08
CA ILE A 108 -3.02 19.57 -0.12
C ILE A 108 -2.68 21.05 -0.30
N GLN A 109 -3.69 21.87 -0.58
CA GLN A 109 -3.54 23.32 -0.80
C GLN A 109 -3.99 24.13 0.44
N PRO A 110 -3.10 24.93 1.06
CA PRO A 110 -3.38 25.69 2.28
C PRO A 110 -4.62 26.58 2.23
N PRO A 111 -5.18 26.99 3.40
CA PRO A 111 -4.96 26.46 4.75
C PRO A 111 -6.12 25.55 5.22
N PHE A 112 -5.83 24.52 6.01
CA PHE A 112 -6.84 23.65 6.63
C PHE A 112 -6.80 23.72 8.16
N GLN A 113 -7.97 23.78 8.80
CA GLN A 113 -8.11 23.56 10.24
C GLN A 113 -8.33 22.07 10.50
N LEU A 114 -7.59 21.51 11.46
CA LEU A 114 -7.68 20.09 11.82
C LEU A 114 -8.57 19.93 13.04
N LEU A 115 -9.65 19.16 12.89
CA LEU A 115 -10.50 18.78 14.01
C LEU A 115 -9.80 17.70 14.84
N SER A 116 -9.65 17.93 16.14
CA SER A 116 -9.11 16.93 17.06
C SER A 116 -10.26 16.21 17.76
N LEU A 117 -10.22 14.87 17.77
CA LEU A 117 -11.21 14.03 18.45
C LEU A 117 -10.52 13.33 19.63
N ILE A 118 -11.20 13.22 20.77
CA ILE A 118 -10.75 12.33 21.86
C ILE A 118 -11.23 10.89 21.61
N LYS A 119 -10.80 9.94 22.44
CA LYS A 119 -11.04 8.50 22.22
C LYS A 119 -12.51 8.10 22.08
N ASP A 120 -13.42 8.83 22.70
CA ASP A 120 -14.86 8.58 22.64
C ASP A 120 -15.53 9.18 21.37
N GLY A 121 -14.76 9.83 20.50
CA GLY A 121 -15.24 10.44 19.27
C GLY A 121 -15.81 11.85 19.45
N SER A 122 -15.86 12.39 20.67
CA SER A 122 -16.24 13.79 20.88
C SER A 122 -15.13 14.75 20.44
N VAL A 123 -15.55 15.96 20.06
CA VAL A 123 -14.64 17.03 19.63
C VAL A 123 -13.82 17.50 20.82
N CYS A 124 -12.49 17.44 20.69
CA CYS A 124 -11.63 18.10 21.64
C CYS A 124 -11.71 19.62 21.41
N HIS A 125 -12.34 20.31 22.36
CA HIS A 125 -12.29 21.77 22.41
C HIS A 125 -10.92 22.21 22.91
N GLN A 126 -10.06 22.64 21.98
CA GLN A 126 -8.76 23.22 22.30
C GLN A 126 -8.96 24.62 22.89
N SER A 127 -8.43 24.86 24.09
CA SER A 127 -8.58 26.13 24.81
C SER A 127 -7.53 27.20 24.42
N ILE A 128 -6.44 26.79 23.76
CA ILE A 128 -5.27 27.66 23.53
C ILE A 128 -4.99 27.90 22.04
N SER A 129 -4.98 26.84 21.21
CA SER A 129 -4.79 26.98 19.75
C SER A 129 -5.34 25.77 19.02
N SER A 130 -5.86 25.99 17.81
CA SER A 130 -6.34 24.90 16.96
C SER A 130 -5.17 24.16 16.30
N SER A 131 -5.30 22.85 16.13
CA SER A 131 -4.43 22.11 15.21
C SER A 131 -4.71 22.57 13.77
N TYR A 132 -3.67 22.74 12.96
CA TYR A 132 -3.81 23.26 11.60
C TYR A 132 -2.78 22.66 10.64
N LEU A 133 -3.05 22.87 9.36
CA LEU A 133 -2.14 22.63 8.28
C LEU A 133 -2.09 23.89 7.43
N ASN A 134 -0.96 24.60 7.51
CA ASN A 134 -0.74 25.82 6.75
C ASN A 134 -0.12 25.42 5.42
N GLU A 135 1.21 25.38 5.33
CA GLU A 135 1.96 25.00 4.13
C GLU A 135 2.69 23.67 4.29
N CYS A 136 3.03 23.04 3.18
CA CYS A 136 3.92 21.89 3.18
C CYS A 136 5.34 22.37 3.53
N ALA A 137 6.07 21.63 4.38
CA ALA A 137 7.45 21.97 4.78
C ALA A 137 8.38 22.13 3.56
N ASN A 138 8.06 21.43 2.48
CA ASN A 138 8.54 21.68 1.11
C ASN A 138 7.52 21.07 0.13
N PRO A 139 7.69 21.22 -1.21
CA PRO A 139 6.73 20.73 -2.20
C PRO A 139 6.39 19.24 -2.13
N TYR A 140 7.15 18.43 -1.38
CA TYR A 140 7.01 16.98 -1.28
C TYR A 140 6.80 16.48 0.16
N LYS A 141 6.70 17.38 1.15
CA LYS A 141 6.63 17.02 2.58
C LYS A 141 5.52 17.79 3.28
N LEU A 142 4.50 17.07 3.73
CA LEU A 142 3.42 17.64 4.54
C LEU A 142 3.92 18.00 5.95
N GLN A 143 3.46 19.13 6.49
CA GLN A 143 3.69 19.52 7.87
C GLN A 143 2.35 19.67 8.60
N LEU A 144 2.22 18.96 9.73
CA LEU A 144 1.04 19.03 10.60
C LEU A 144 1.44 19.80 11.86
N HIS A 145 0.68 20.86 12.17
CA HIS A 145 0.81 21.57 13.44
C HIS A 145 -0.28 21.06 14.37
N LEU A 146 0.12 20.30 15.38
CA LEU A 146 -0.78 19.69 16.35
C LEU A 146 -0.70 20.44 17.67
N SER A 147 -1.85 20.87 18.17
CA SER A 147 -1.97 21.49 19.48
C SER A 147 -2.50 20.50 20.52
N PRO A 148 -2.03 20.56 21.77
CA PRO A 148 -2.44 19.63 22.80
C PRO A 148 -3.93 19.77 23.12
N CYS A 149 -4.58 18.64 23.38
CA CYS A 149 -5.93 18.58 23.92
C CYS A 149 -5.85 18.55 25.45
N SER A 150 -6.03 19.69 26.12
CA SER A 150 -6.17 19.71 27.59
C SER A 150 -7.64 19.53 27.97
N VAL A 151 -8.02 18.33 28.38
CA VAL A 151 -9.27 18.15 29.14
C VAL A 151 -9.00 18.72 30.53
N TYR A 152 -9.41 19.96 30.79
CA TYR A 152 -9.41 20.47 32.16
C TYR A 152 -10.42 19.63 32.95
N GLN A 153 -9.94 18.64 33.71
CA GLN A 153 -10.70 18.12 34.83
C GLN A 153 -10.68 19.22 35.90
N SER A 154 -11.78 19.94 36.03
CA SER A 154 -12.04 20.75 37.21
C SER A 154 -12.16 19.80 38.41
N ILE A 155 -11.05 19.54 39.09
CA ILE A 155 -11.07 18.99 40.43
C ILE A 155 -11.52 20.15 41.32
N LEU A 156 -12.84 20.28 41.49
CA LEU A 156 -13.43 21.12 42.53
C LEU A 156 -13.06 20.48 43.88
N GLY A 157 -12.25 21.21 44.64
CA GLY A 157 -12.07 20.99 46.08
C GLY A 157 -13.22 21.55 46.90
#